data_AF-Q0CZB4-F1
#
_entry.id   AF-Q0CZB4-F1
#
_cell.length_a   1.000
_cell.length_b   1.000
_cell.length_c   1.000
_cell.angle_alpha   90.00
_cell.angle_beta   90.00
_cell.angle_gamma   90.00
#
_symmetry.space_group_name_H-M   'P 1'
#
loop_
_entity.id
_entity.type
_entity.pdbx_description
1 polymer ?
#
loop_
_entity_poly.entity_id
_entity_poly.type
_entity_poly.pdbx_seq_one_letter_code
_entity_poly.pdbx_strand_id
1 'polypeptide(L)'
;MKPACHAILTFCTLLSGLSRFANGADSGTYYFKHFSTSGTISPWYKDDSSWGVNAPDGTGFTVMVTGEDWGTWSPVHTLPKKLKDLNPDHKTWFSQNAYPAQGAGYDACYDIFIDSSYAPTDRNSQHEVMIWVAYQAPNSPLSDYYDSNGAVPWARNVNIGGKQWDIYLYQ
;
A
#
# COMPACT_ATOMS: atom_id res chain seq x y z
N MET A 1 -23.33 45.88 -37.32
CA MET A 1 -23.13 45.33 -35.97
C MET A 1 -21.93 44.39 -36.02
N LYS A 2 -20.95 44.59 -35.12
CA LYS A 2 -19.67 43.87 -35.08
C LYS A 2 -19.85 42.47 -34.48
N PRO A 3 -18.99 41.47 -34.80
CA PRO A 3 -19.12 40.13 -34.27
C PRO A 3 -18.69 40.08 -32.80
N ALA A 4 -19.37 39.23 -32.03
CA ALA A 4 -19.07 38.98 -30.62
C ALA A 4 -17.72 38.28 -30.47
N CYS A 5 -16.85 38.90 -29.66
CA CYS A 5 -15.62 38.31 -29.17
C CYS A 5 -15.96 37.13 -28.26
N HIS A 6 -15.73 35.90 -28.72
CA HIS A 6 -15.77 34.72 -27.87
C HIS A 6 -14.45 34.67 -27.10
N ALA A 7 -14.48 35.08 -25.83
CA ALA A 7 -13.41 34.76 -24.89
C ALA A 7 -13.45 33.25 -24.65
N ILE A 8 -12.55 32.51 -25.30
CA ILE A 8 -12.27 31.12 -24.96
C ILE A 8 -11.65 31.14 -23.56
N LEU A 9 -12.47 30.84 -22.56
CA LEU A 9 -12.01 30.57 -21.20
C LEU A 9 -11.33 29.19 -21.25
N THR A 10 -10.06 29.17 -21.63
CA THR A 10 -9.22 27.97 -21.52
C THR A 10 -9.02 27.71 -20.03
N PHE A 11 -9.90 26.89 -19.45
CA PHE A 11 -9.69 26.30 -18.15
C PHE A 11 -8.57 25.28 -18.33
N CYS A 12 -7.33 25.74 -18.17
CA CYS A 12 -6.18 24.87 -17.98
C CYS A 12 -6.41 24.12 -16.67
N THR A 13 -7.10 22.99 -16.74
CA THR A 13 -6.94 21.91 -15.78
C THR A 13 -5.49 21.48 -15.87
N LEU A 14 -4.63 22.08 -15.04
CA LEU A 14 -3.40 21.44 -14.64
C LEU A 14 -3.82 20.14 -13.95
N LEU A 15 -3.86 19.06 -14.72
CA LEU A 15 -3.65 17.70 -14.23
C LEU A 15 -2.20 17.61 -13.73
N SER A 16 -1.88 18.34 -12.66
CA SER A 16 -0.70 18.09 -11.83
C SER A 16 -1.02 16.98 -10.82
N GLY A 17 -1.62 15.90 -11.30
CA GLY A 17 -1.79 14.64 -10.59
C GLY A 17 -0.70 13.63 -10.95
N LEU A 18 0.46 14.11 -11.44
CA LEU A 18 1.69 13.33 -11.33
C LEU A 18 2.02 13.30 -9.83
N SER A 19 1.48 12.30 -9.14
CA SER A 19 2.05 11.75 -7.91
C SER A 19 3.48 11.31 -8.24
N ARG A 20 4.38 12.29 -8.31
CA ARG A 20 5.81 12.05 -8.28
C ARG A 20 6.04 11.25 -7.02
N PHE A 21 6.57 10.04 -7.17
CA PHE A 21 7.17 9.28 -6.08
C PHE A 21 8.02 10.25 -5.27
N ALA A 22 7.50 10.67 -4.13
CA ALA A 22 8.27 11.49 -3.21
C ALA A 22 9.08 10.48 -2.42
N ASN A 23 10.38 10.44 -2.73
CA ASN A 23 11.38 9.74 -1.94
C ASN A 23 11.23 10.25 -0.51
N GLY A 24 10.53 9.49 0.34
CA GLY A 24 10.47 9.81 1.74
C GLY A 24 11.76 9.29 2.34
N ALA A 25 12.61 10.15 2.88
CA ALA A 25 13.67 9.85 3.85
C ALA A 25 14.81 8.82 3.53
N ASP A 26 15.97 9.08 4.13
CA ASP A 26 17.20 8.29 4.01
C ASP A 26 17.17 7.02 4.90
N SER A 27 16.28 6.07 4.60
CA SER A 27 16.50 4.72 5.11
C SER A 27 17.75 4.14 4.45
N GLY A 28 18.62 3.50 5.24
CA GLY A 28 19.77 2.75 4.71
C GLY A 28 19.40 1.36 4.20
N THR A 29 18.14 0.95 4.41
CA THR A 29 17.68 -0.44 4.23
C THR A 29 16.50 -0.52 3.25
N TYR A 30 15.48 0.28 3.50
CA TYR A 30 14.18 0.22 2.83
C TYR A 30 13.99 1.38 1.87
N TYR A 31 13.10 1.21 0.90
CA TYR A 31 12.53 2.33 0.17
C TYR A 31 11.26 2.79 0.89
N PHE A 32 11.30 3.97 1.51
CA PHE A 32 10.12 4.58 2.14
C PHE A 32 9.29 5.30 1.08
N LYS A 33 8.16 4.68 0.74
CA LYS A 33 7.25 5.05 -0.34
C LYS A 33 5.94 5.53 0.24
N HIS A 34 5.33 6.51 -0.42
CA HIS A 34 3.96 6.88 -0.14
C HIS A 34 3.23 7.30 -1.41
N PHE A 35 1.91 7.23 -1.36
CA PHE A 35 1.04 7.62 -2.46
C PHE A 35 -0.28 8.15 -1.91
N SER A 36 -0.71 9.32 -2.38
CA SER A 36 -2.03 9.87 -2.05
C SER A 36 -3.02 9.45 -3.13
N THR A 37 -4.13 8.81 -2.76
CA THR A 37 -5.26 8.54 -3.64
C THR A 37 -6.24 9.72 -3.67
N SER A 38 -6.42 10.42 -2.55
CA SER A 38 -7.22 11.64 -2.47
C SER A 38 -6.84 12.48 -1.26
N GLY A 39 -7.18 13.77 -1.28
CA GLY A 39 -6.93 14.69 -0.16
C GLY A 39 -5.46 14.79 0.21
N THR A 40 -5.19 15.17 1.47
CA THR A 40 -3.83 15.36 1.98
C THR A 40 -3.40 14.18 2.84
N ILE A 41 -2.27 13.59 2.49
CA ILE A 41 -1.51 12.71 3.39
C ILE A 41 -0.14 13.33 3.65
N SER A 42 0.34 13.22 4.88
CA SER A 42 1.61 13.74 5.36
C SER A 42 2.40 12.59 5.98
N PRO A 43 3.16 11.83 5.17
CA PRO A 43 4.04 10.79 5.69
C PRO A 43 5.16 11.41 6.51
N TRP A 44 5.63 10.68 7.51
CA TRP A 44 6.80 11.05 8.30
C TRP A 44 7.66 9.81 8.55
N TYR A 45 8.96 10.04 8.64
CA TYR A 45 9.95 9.00 8.92
C TYR A 45 10.95 9.57 9.92
N LYS A 46 11.18 8.81 10.98
CA LYS A 46 12.24 9.08 11.95
C LYS A 46 13.39 8.10 11.76
N ASP A 47 13.07 6.81 11.66
CA ASP A 47 14.02 5.73 11.41
C ASP A 47 13.27 4.46 10.93
N ASP A 48 14.01 3.40 10.57
CA ASP A 48 13.47 2.11 10.10
C ASP A 48 12.46 1.46 11.05
N SER A 49 12.48 1.82 12.34
CA SER A 49 11.57 1.33 13.37
C SER A 49 10.45 2.32 13.74
N SER A 50 10.48 3.53 13.18
CA SER A 50 9.58 4.63 13.55
C SER A 50 9.27 5.51 12.35
N TRP A 51 8.11 5.26 11.75
CA TRP A 51 7.59 5.98 10.60
C TRP A 51 6.06 5.90 10.63
N GLY A 52 5.40 6.70 9.81
CA GLY A 52 3.95 6.67 9.72
C GLY A 52 3.39 7.74 8.80
N VAL A 53 2.10 8.02 8.96
CA VAL A 53 1.37 8.96 8.12
C VAL A 53 0.32 9.69 8.94
N ASN A 54 0.16 10.98 8.68
CA ASN A 54 -0.99 11.77 9.11
C ASN A 54 -1.88 12.02 7.89
N ALA A 55 -3.14 11.61 7.94
CA ALA A 55 -4.10 11.78 6.85
C ALA A 55 -5.38 12.48 7.36
N PRO A 56 -5.34 13.80 7.59
CA PRO A 56 -6.46 14.52 8.21
C PRO A 56 -7.73 14.54 7.33
N ASP A 57 -7.56 14.57 6.02
CA ASP A 57 -8.65 14.61 5.03
C ASP A 57 -8.34 13.75 3.79
N GLY A 58 -7.29 12.92 3.86
CA GLY A 58 -6.76 12.19 2.74
C GLY A 58 -6.91 10.67 2.84
N THR A 59 -6.69 10.02 1.71
CA THR A 59 -6.56 8.58 1.59
C THR A 59 -5.30 8.26 0.80
N GLY A 60 -4.71 7.11 1.06
CA GLY A 60 -3.49 6.68 0.40
C GLY A 60 -2.76 5.62 1.20
N PHE A 61 -1.51 5.38 0.85
CA PHE A 61 -0.64 4.46 1.58
C PHE A 61 0.71 5.07 1.87
N THR A 62 1.37 4.53 2.88
CA THR A 62 2.73 4.85 3.29
C THR A 62 3.36 3.53 3.72
N VAL A 63 4.49 3.17 3.13
CA VAL A 63 5.04 1.81 3.22
C VAL A 63 6.57 1.84 3.25
N MET A 64 7.16 0.85 3.92
CA MET A 64 8.58 0.55 3.88
C MET A 64 8.80 -0.68 2.99
N VAL A 65 9.47 -0.50 1.86
CA VAL A 65 9.66 -1.55 0.86
C VAL A 65 11.05 -2.17 1.00
N THR A 66 11.12 -3.50 1.01
CA THR A 66 12.36 -4.25 0.75
C THR A 66 12.25 -4.91 -0.62
N GLY A 67 13.25 -4.72 -1.48
CA GLY A 67 13.26 -5.21 -2.84
C GLY A 67 13.00 -4.10 -3.85
N GLU A 68 12.29 -4.44 -4.91
CA GLU A 68 12.00 -3.54 -6.02
C GLU A 68 10.50 -3.38 -6.17
N ASP A 69 10.04 -2.15 -6.26
CA ASP A 69 8.64 -1.81 -6.43
C ASP A 69 8.49 -0.70 -7.48
N TRP A 70 7.69 -0.95 -8.52
CA TRP A 70 7.53 -0.06 -9.68
C TRP A 70 8.87 0.44 -10.27
N GLY A 71 9.86 -0.46 -10.39
CA GLY A 71 11.20 -0.16 -10.91
C GLY A 71 12.08 0.68 -9.96
N THR A 72 11.62 0.94 -8.74
CA THR A 72 12.39 1.64 -7.71
C THR A 72 12.91 0.63 -6.68
N TRP A 73 14.21 0.65 -6.48
CA TRP A 73 14.90 -0.25 -5.57
C TRP A 73 15.03 0.31 -4.16
N SER A 74 14.84 -0.53 -3.16
CA SER A 74 15.32 -0.25 -1.80
C SER A 74 16.85 -0.25 -1.74
N PRO A 75 17.50 0.57 -0.88
CA PRO A 75 18.95 0.62 -0.76
C PRO A 75 19.64 -0.72 -0.49
N VAL A 76 18.96 -1.66 0.18
CA VAL A 76 19.39 -3.06 0.28
C VAL A 76 18.69 -3.91 -0.77
N HIS A 77 19.48 -4.48 -1.70
CA HIS A 77 18.99 -5.22 -2.87
C HIS A 77 19.11 -6.74 -2.66
N THR A 78 18.40 -7.28 -1.65
CA THR A 78 18.40 -8.74 -1.40
C THR A 78 17.25 -9.48 -2.08
N LEU A 79 16.18 -8.78 -2.46
CA LEU A 79 15.05 -9.31 -3.23
C LEU A 79 15.16 -8.79 -4.68
N PRO A 80 14.44 -9.35 -5.66
CA PRO A 80 13.64 -10.57 -5.57
C PRO A 80 14.52 -11.82 -5.47
N LYS A 81 13.99 -12.85 -4.81
CA LYS A 81 14.58 -14.19 -4.73
C LYS A 81 13.57 -15.21 -5.21
N LYS A 82 14.05 -16.35 -5.71
CA LYS A 82 13.14 -17.50 -5.92
C LYS A 82 12.65 -17.97 -4.56
N LEU A 83 11.37 -18.35 -4.48
CA LEU A 83 10.74 -18.80 -3.22
C LEU A 83 11.55 -19.91 -2.52
N LYS A 84 12.09 -20.85 -3.30
CA LYS A 84 12.92 -21.96 -2.78
C LYS A 84 14.24 -21.52 -2.12
N ASP A 85 14.71 -20.30 -2.41
CA ASP A 85 15.96 -19.75 -1.90
C ASP A 85 15.70 -18.79 -0.70
N LEU A 86 14.45 -18.66 -0.27
CA LEU A 86 14.08 -17.92 0.94
C LEU A 86 14.50 -18.71 2.19
N ASN A 87 15.01 -17.99 3.19
CA ASN A 87 15.24 -18.57 4.50
C ASN A 87 13.89 -18.80 5.19
N PRO A 88 13.48 -20.06 5.47
CA PRO A 88 12.22 -20.34 6.15
C PRO A 88 12.18 -19.80 7.59
N ASP A 89 13.34 -19.52 8.19
CA ASP A 89 13.45 -18.98 9.55
C ASP A 89 13.43 -17.45 9.60
N HIS A 90 13.31 -16.76 8.45
CA HIS A 90 13.22 -15.31 8.41
C HIS A 90 11.91 -14.84 9.07
N LYS A 91 12.03 -13.92 10.03
CA LYS A 91 10.90 -13.35 10.76
C LYS A 91 10.98 -11.84 10.71
N THR A 92 9.85 -11.22 10.40
CA THR A 92 9.64 -9.77 10.55
C THR A 92 8.36 -9.56 11.35
N TRP A 93 8.29 -8.42 12.03
CA TRP A 93 7.10 -7.97 12.73
C TRP A 93 7.10 -6.44 12.74
N PHE A 94 5.92 -5.85 12.82
CA PHE A 94 5.77 -4.45 13.18
C PHE A 94 4.63 -4.31 14.19
N SER A 95 4.69 -3.25 14.98
CA SER A 95 3.57 -2.79 15.81
C SER A 95 3.06 -1.48 15.26
N GLN A 96 1.76 -1.23 15.39
CA GLN A 96 1.13 -0.01 14.91
C GLN A 96 0.29 0.62 16.03
N ASN A 97 0.25 1.95 16.05
CA ASN A 97 -0.71 2.73 16.82
C ASN A 97 -1.47 3.62 15.83
N ALA A 98 -2.80 3.55 15.83
CA ALA A 98 -3.64 4.33 14.94
C ALA A 98 -4.77 5.01 15.72
N TYR A 99 -5.13 6.20 15.26
CA TYR A 99 -6.20 7.03 15.83
C TYR A 99 -7.08 7.59 14.72
N PRO A 100 -7.69 6.73 13.87
CA PRO A 100 -8.60 7.19 12.84
C PRO A 100 -9.79 7.94 13.46
N ALA A 101 -10.28 8.97 12.78
CA ALA A 101 -11.52 9.63 13.17
C ALA A 101 -12.71 8.64 13.14
N GLN A 102 -13.79 8.98 13.83
CA GLN A 102 -15.01 8.16 13.79
C GLN A 102 -15.51 8.01 12.34
N GLY A 103 -15.70 6.77 11.90
CA GLY A 103 -16.14 6.44 10.54
C GLY A 103 -15.03 6.47 9.48
N ALA A 104 -13.80 6.84 9.83
CA ALA A 104 -12.64 6.70 8.95
C ALA A 104 -12.04 5.30 9.06
N GLY A 105 -11.55 4.77 7.94
CA GLY A 105 -10.93 3.45 7.88
C GLY A 105 -9.41 3.54 7.87
N TYR A 106 -8.77 2.47 8.32
CA TYR A 106 -7.35 2.21 8.04
C TYR A 106 -7.11 0.71 8.03
N ASP A 107 -6.01 0.30 7.43
CA ASP A 107 -5.42 -1.00 7.63
C ASP A 107 -3.91 -0.86 7.76
N ALA A 108 -3.33 -1.79 8.52
CA ALA A 108 -1.91 -1.94 8.65
C ALA A 108 -1.60 -3.38 8.25
N CYS A 109 -0.87 -3.53 7.16
CA CYS A 109 -0.66 -4.82 6.52
C CYS A 109 0.78 -4.98 6.03
N TYR A 110 1.20 -6.23 5.87
CA TYR A 110 2.24 -6.55 4.89
C TYR A 110 1.59 -6.66 3.53
N ASP A 111 2.30 -6.21 2.50
CA ASP A 111 1.94 -6.33 1.10
C ASP A 111 3.10 -7.02 0.36
N ILE A 112 2.87 -8.25 -0.13
CA ILE A 112 3.92 -9.15 -0.63
C ILE A 112 3.59 -9.57 -2.05
N PHE A 113 4.48 -9.21 -2.98
CA PHE A 113 4.35 -9.53 -4.40
C PHE A 113 5.13 -10.79 -4.77
N ILE A 114 4.49 -11.69 -5.52
CA ILE A 114 5.08 -12.96 -5.99
C ILE A 114 4.81 -13.12 -7.48
N ASP A 115 5.90 -13.24 -8.24
CA ASP A 115 5.87 -13.40 -9.69
C ASP A 115 6.63 -14.64 -10.16
N SER A 116 6.15 -15.25 -11.25
CA SER A 116 6.81 -16.41 -11.89
C SER A 116 8.13 -16.06 -12.60
N SER A 117 8.39 -14.78 -12.85
CA SER A 117 9.61 -14.27 -13.48
C SER A 117 10.01 -12.93 -12.88
N TYR A 118 11.30 -12.60 -12.92
CA TYR A 118 11.77 -11.24 -12.62
C TYR A 118 11.14 -10.26 -13.60
N ALA A 119 10.42 -9.25 -13.12
CA ALA A 119 9.85 -8.22 -13.98
C ALA A 119 9.60 -6.93 -13.19
N PRO A 120 10.44 -5.90 -13.34
CA PRO A 120 10.20 -4.67 -12.60
C PRO A 120 10.53 -3.44 -13.42
N THR A 121 9.50 -2.88 -14.04
CA THR A 121 9.50 -1.45 -14.37
C THR A 121 8.07 -0.92 -14.44
N ASP A 122 7.08 -1.76 -14.79
CA ASP A 122 5.71 -1.30 -15.03
C ASP A 122 4.68 -2.43 -14.89
N ARG A 123 4.28 -2.81 -13.66
CA ARG A 123 3.42 -4.00 -13.50
C ARG A 123 2.61 -4.10 -12.18
N ASN A 124 1.36 -4.59 -12.32
CA ASN A 124 0.57 -5.35 -11.33
C ASN A 124 1.10 -6.79 -11.18
N SER A 125 1.65 -7.16 -10.03
CA SER A 125 2.18 -8.52 -9.77
C SER A 125 1.17 -9.63 -10.09
N GLN A 126 1.63 -10.85 -10.39
CA GLN A 126 0.74 -12.02 -10.58
C GLN A 126 -0.05 -12.36 -9.33
N HIS A 127 0.61 -12.20 -8.17
CA HIS A 127 0.03 -12.54 -6.88
C HIS A 127 0.42 -11.48 -5.86
N GLU A 128 -0.58 -10.97 -5.18
CA GLU A 128 -0.44 -10.11 -4.02
C GLU A 128 -0.92 -10.90 -2.80
N VAL A 129 -0.07 -11.01 -1.78
CA VAL A 129 -0.41 -11.60 -0.49
C VAL A 129 -0.38 -10.50 0.55
N MET A 130 -1.56 -10.07 1.00
CA MET A 130 -1.67 -9.12 2.08
C MET A 130 -1.85 -9.83 3.43
N ILE A 131 -1.09 -9.41 4.46
CA ILE A 131 -1.27 -9.89 5.84
C ILE A 131 -1.70 -8.72 6.71
N TRP A 132 -3.01 -8.62 6.98
CA TRP A 132 -3.61 -7.53 7.74
C TRP A 132 -3.46 -7.74 9.24
N VAL A 133 -2.58 -6.97 9.89
CA VAL A 133 -2.30 -7.14 11.33
C VAL A 133 -3.19 -6.27 12.22
N ALA A 134 -3.76 -5.20 11.67
CA ALA A 134 -4.75 -4.35 12.33
C ALA A 134 -5.55 -3.60 11.27
N TYR A 135 -6.79 -3.24 11.59
CA TYR A 135 -7.62 -2.41 10.73
C TYR A 135 -8.75 -1.75 11.52
N GLN A 136 -9.39 -0.75 10.91
CA GLN A 136 -10.68 -0.22 11.33
C GLN A 136 -11.60 -0.12 10.10
N ALA A 137 -12.87 -0.50 10.29
CA ALA A 137 -13.91 -0.29 9.29
C ALA A 137 -14.01 1.20 8.89
N PRO A 138 -14.36 1.52 7.64
CA PRO A 138 -14.89 0.62 6.62
C PRO A 138 -13.83 -0.15 5.81
N ASN A 139 -12.54 -0.08 6.14
CA ASN A 139 -11.54 -0.89 5.43
C ASN A 139 -11.80 -2.39 5.70
N SER A 140 -11.71 -3.19 4.64
CA SER A 140 -11.83 -4.64 4.66
C SER A 140 -10.97 -5.25 3.56
N PRO A 141 -10.48 -6.50 3.72
CA PRO A 141 -9.79 -7.21 2.65
C PRO A 141 -10.63 -7.30 1.36
N LEU A 142 -9.95 -7.47 0.23
CA LEU A 142 -10.61 -7.86 -1.02
C LEU A 142 -11.13 -9.29 -0.91
N SER A 143 -12.32 -9.56 -1.46
CA SER A 143 -12.93 -10.88 -1.46
C SER A 143 -13.73 -11.16 -2.73
N ASP A 144 -13.80 -12.41 -3.15
CA ASP A 144 -14.71 -12.90 -4.19
C ASP A 144 -16.18 -12.84 -3.73
N TYR A 145 -16.42 -12.74 -2.41
CA TYR A 145 -17.75 -12.74 -1.81
C TYR A 145 -17.92 -11.61 -0.80
N TYR A 146 -19.02 -10.87 -0.94
CA TYR A 146 -19.45 -9.82 -0.01
C TYR A 146 -20.89 -10.09 0.46
N ASP A 147 -21.16 -9.85 1.73
CA ASP A 147 -22.51 -9.80 2.28
C ASP A 147 -22.85 -8.41 2.84
N SER A 148 -23.99 -8.27 3.51
CA SER A 148 -24.41 -6.99 4.10
C SER A 148 -23.45 -6.42 5.16
N ASN A 149 -22.53 -7.24 5.67
CA ASN A 149 -21.53 -6.89 6.66
C ASN A 149 -20.12 -6.69 6.06
N GLY A 150 -19.94 -6.91 4.75
CA GLY A 150 -18.68 -6.69 4.05
C GLY A 150 -18.05 -7.97 3.49
N ALA A 151 -16.72 -7.98 3.40
CA ALA A 151 -15.96 -9.11 2.84
C ALA A 151 -16.20 -10.39 3.64
N VAL A 152 -16.51 -11.49 2.93
CA VAL A 152 -16.69 -12.82 3.52
C VAL A 152 -15.42 -13.64 3.33
N PRO A 153 -14.83 -14.23 4.38
CA PRO A 153 -13.64 -15.06 4.24
C PRO A 153 -13.96 -16.39 3.57
N TRP A 154 -13.05 -16.83 2.70
CA TRP A 154 -13.04 -18.15 2.08
C TRP A 154 -12.78 -19.26 3.10
N ALA A 155 -11.87 -19.03 4.05
CA ALA A 155 -11.61 -19.92 5.18
C ALA A 155 -11.44 -19.12 6.47
N ARG A 156 -11.84 -19.70 7.61
CA ARG A 156 -11.75 -19.06 8.93
C ARG A 156 -10.83 -19.83 9.87
N ASN A 157 -10.21 -19.11 10.81
CA ASN A 157 -9.39 -19.69 11.88
C ASN A 157 -8.23 -20.59 11.40
N VAL A 158 -7.65 -20.29 10.23
CA VAL A 158 -6.52 -21.03 9.67
C VAL A 158 -5.27 -20.74 10.49
N ASN A 159 -4.59 -21.78 10.99
CA ASN A 159 -3.38 -21.61 11.78
C ASN A 159 -2.15 -21.42 10.87
N ILE A 160 -1.58 -20.21 10.89
CA ILE A 160 -0.35 -19.86 10.17
C ILE A 160 0.61 -19.21 11.17
N GLY A 161 1.80 -19.79 11.33
CA GLY A 161 2.81 -19.26 12.25
C GLY A 161 2.40 -19.27 13.72
N GLY A 162 1.48 -20.15 14.12
CA GLY A 162 0.97 -20.24 15.50
C GLY A 162 -0.13 -19.23 15.84
N LYS A 163 -0.68 -18.51 14.85
CA LYS A 163 -1.81 -17.58 14.99
C LYS A 163 -2.96 -18.00 14.06
N GLN A 164 -4.18 -17.70 14.49
CA GLN A 164 -5.38 -17.92 13.68
C GLN A 164 -5.62 -16.73 12.75
N TRP A 165 -5.92 -17.03 11.48
CA TRP A 165 -6.19 -16.05 10.44
C TRP A 165 -7.44 -16.43 9.67
N ASP A 166 -8.21 -15.42 9.29
CA ASP A 166 -9.25 -15.57 8.27
C ASP A 166 -8.61 -15.30 6.90
N ILE A 167 -8.93 -16.15 5.93
CA ILE A 167 -8.36 -16.13 4.58
C ILE A 167 -9.41 -15.61 3.63
N TYR A 168 -9.05 -14.56 2.89
CA TYR A 168 -9.85 -13.96 1.83
C TYR A 168 -9.15 -14.21 0.50
N LEU A 169 -9.93 -14.42 -0.56
CA LEU A 169 -9.45 -14.63 -1.93
C LEU A 169 -10.13 -13.61 -2.83
N TYR A 170 -9.40 -13.05 -3.78
CA TYR A 170 -9.92 -12.18 -4.82
C TYR A 170 -9.27 -12.55 -6.14
N GLN A 171 -10.07 -12.86 -7.17
CA GLN A 171 -9.61 -13.31 -8.49
C GLN A 171 -10.11 -12.44 -9.64
#